data_AF-A0A6A4H8C1-F1
#
_entry.id   AF-A0A6A4H8C1-F1
#
_cell.length_a   1.000
_cell.length_b   1.000
_cell.length_c   1.000
_cell.angle_alpha   90.00
_cell.angle_beta   90.00
_cell.angle_gamma   90.00
#
_symmetry.space_group_name_H-M   'P 1'
#
loop_
_entity.id
_entity.type
_entity.pdbx_description
1 polymer ?
#
loop_
_entity_poly.entity_id
_entity_poly.type
_entity_poly.pdbx_seq_one_letter_code
_entity_poly.pdbx_strand_id
1 'polypeptide(L)'
;KSVKAAARAHNVPYHTLIQRIDGTALPKKQAHSSQALLTQAEQETLVEWVQYLGLSGLPVNKRTLRPKVRAIMEAKGRKLSENTVSKTWIRKFLDENRDKLKLARGSGLDPKRAQAFNFATV
;
A
#
# COMPACT_ATOMS: atom_id res chain seq x y z
N LYS A 1 -35.93 19.93 -9.05
CA LYS A 1 -36.04 18.61 -8.37
C LYS A 1 -35.55 18.76 -6.94
N SER A 2 -36.26 18.27 -5.92
CA SER A 2 -35.80 18.38 -4.53
C SER A 2 -34.65 17.42 -4.24
N VAL A 3 -33.80 17.73 -3.24
CA VAL A 3 -32.69 16.85 -2.81
C VAL A 3 -33.22 15.47 -2.40
N LYS A 4 -34.39 15.42 -1.75
CA LYS A 4 -35.06 14.17 -1.37
C LYS A 4 -35.48 13.33 -2.60
N ALA A 5 -35.96 13.98 -3.65
CA ALA A 5 -36.30 13.30 -4.91
C ALA A 5 -35.04 12.77 -5.62
N ALA A 6 -33.95 13.54 -5.62
CA ALA A 6 -32.66 13.10 -6.15
C ALA A 6 -32.08 11.92 -5.35
N ALA A 7 -32.13 11.98 -4.01
CA ALA A 7 -31.67 10.90 -3.13
C ALA A 7 -32.40 9.57 -3.42
N ARG A 8 -33.73 9.63 -3.58
CA ARG A 8 -34.55 8.48 -3.96
C ARG A 8 -34.21 7.96 -5.36
N ALA A 9 -34.06 8.86 -6.34
CA ALA A 9 -33.73 8.49 -7.72
C ALA A 9 -32.37 7.79 -7.83
N HIS A 10 -31.41 8.15 -6.98
CA HIS A 10 -30.06 7.55 -6.95
C HIS A 10 -29.88 6.47 -5.88
N ASN A 11 -30.93 6.09 -5.15
CA ASN A 11 -30.90 5.12 -4.05
C ASN A 11 -29.79 5.40 -3.02
N VAL A 12 -29.60 6.68 -2.67
CA VAL A 12 -28.65 7.12 -1.64
C VAL A 12 -29.40 7.69 -0.44
N PRO A 13 -28.90 7.52 0.80
CA PRO A 13 -29.51 8.15 1.96
C PRO A 13 -29.53 9.67 1.82
N TYR A 14 -30.64 10.30 2.25
CA TYR A 14 -30.84 11.74 2.14
C TYR A 14 -29.69 12.54 2.79
N HIS A 15 -29.30 12.18 4.03
CA HIS A 15 -28.23 12.85 4.75
C HIS A 15 -26.86 12.68 4.06
N THR A 16 -26.60 11.52 3.43
CA THR A 16 -25.37 11.31 2.66
C THR A 16 -25.30 12.22 1.44
N LEU A 17 -26.44 12.43 0.75
CA LEU A 17 -26.49 13.33 -0.39
C LEU A 17 -26.32 14.80 0.06
N ILE A 18 -26.97 15.21 1.15
CA ILE A 18 -26.80 16.54 1.74
C ILE A 18 -25.35 16.79 2.15
N GLN A 19 -24.72 15.89 2.89
CA GLN A 19 -23.32 16.07 3.31
C GLN A 19 -22.37 16.24 2.12
N ARG A 20 -22.67 15.57 0.99
CA ARG A 20 -21.90 15.74 -0.25
C ARG A 20 -22.17 17.07 -0.94
N ILE A 21 -23.42 17.55 -0.94
CA ILE A 21 -23.79 18.86 -1.50
C ILE A 21 -23.17 19.99 -0.66
N ASP A 22 -23.22 19.86 0.66
CA ASP A 22 -22.68 20.84 1.61
C ASP A 22 -21.15 20.78 1.73
N GLY A 23 -20.50 19.85 1.03
CA GLY A 23 -19.04 19.70 1.03
C GLY A 23 -18.44 19.15 2.33
N THR A 24 -19.26 18.68 3.27
CA THR A 24 -18.81 18.11 4.55
C THR A 24 -18.37 16.65 4.44
N ALA A 25 -18.82 15.94 3.40
CA ALA A 25 -18.40 14.58 3.12
C ALA A 25 -17.02 14.54 2.45
N LEU A 26 -16.07 13.82 3.07
CA LEU A 26 -14.78 13.55 2.45
C LEU A 26 -14.91 12.62 1.22
N PRO A 27 -14.03 12.77 0.22
CA PRO A 27 -13.91 11.80 -0.86
C PRO A 27 -13.69 10.37 -0.32
N LYS A 28 -14.22 9.36 -1.01
CA LYS A 28 -14.16 7.94 -0.57
C LYS A 28 -12.75 7.49 -0.17
N LYS A 29 -11.71 7.93 -0.90
CA LYS A 29 -10.32 7.58 -0.62
C LYS A 29 -9.78 8.21 0.68
N GLN A 30 -10.32 9.36 1.09
CA GLN A 30 -9.87 10.13 2.25
C GLN A 30 -10.74 9.87 3.50
N ALA A 31 -11.97 9.40 3.32
CA ALA A 31 -12.94 9.18 4.40
C ALA A 31 -12.43 8.25 5.52
N HIS A 32 -11.54 7.31 5.20
CA HIS A 32 -10.96 6.37 6.17
C HIS A 32 -9.48 6.64 6.48
N SER A 33 -8.98 7.84 6.17
CA SER A 33 -7.58 8.22 6.44
C SER A 33 -7.23 8.13 7.93
N SER A 34 -8.15 8.48 8.83
CA SER A 34 -7.97 8.37 10.29
C SER A 34 -7.86 6.93 10.80
N GLN A 35 -8.43 5.97 10.06
CA GLN A 35 -8.39 4.54 10.38
C GLN A 35 -7.20 3.82 9.75
N ALA A 36 -6.45 4.50 8.87
CA ALA A 36 -5.27 3.92 8.24
C ALA A 36 -4.18 3.59 9.28
N LEU A 37 -3.40 2.54 9.02
CA LEU A 37 -2.26 2.18 9.87
C LEU A 37 -1.16 3.25 9.83
N LEU A 38 -0.95 3.80 8.65
CA LEU A 38 0.09 4.79 8.35
C LEU A 38 -0.56 6.06 7.80
N THR A 39 -0.01 7.22 8.19
CA THR A 39 -0.34 8.51 7.59
C THR A 39 0.12 8.56 6.13
N GLN A 40 -0.36 9.53 5.35
CA GLN A 40 0.06 9.70 3.96
C GLN A 40 1.58 9.88 3.84
N ALA A 41 2.17 10.73 4.69
CA ALA A 41 3.61 10.96 4.73
C ALA A 41 4.39 9.67 5.09
N GLU A 42 3.91 8.90 6.06
CA GLU A 42 4.52 7.61 6.43
C GLU A 42 4.45 6.58 5.29
N GLN A 43 3.35 6.57 4.53
CA GLN A 43 3.22 5.72 3.35
C GLN A 43 4.20 6.13 2.25
N GLU A 44 4.39 7.43 2.02
CA GLU A 44 5.34 7.96 1.04
C GLU A 44 6.77 7.57 1.38
N THR A 45 7.20 7.78 2.64
CA THR A 45 8.51 7.32 3.11
C THR A 45 8.68 5.80 2.99
N LEU A 46 7.60 5.03 3.22
CA LEU A 46 7.65 3.58 3.04
C LEU A 46 7.83 3.20 1.56
N VAL A 47 7.20 3.92 0.63
CA VAL A 47 7.37 3.72 -0.81
C VAL A 47 8.82 4.02 -1.22
N GLU A 48 9.39 5.12 -0.77
CA GLU A 48 10.80 5.47 -1.02
C GLU A 48 11.76 4.38 -0.49
N TRP A 49 11.51 3.89 0.72
CA TRP A 49 12.29 2.80 1.29
C TRP A 49 12.17 1.51 0.47
N VAL A 50 10.98 1.19 -0.05
CA VAL A 50 10.77 0.04 -0.93
C VAL A 50 11.51 0.19 -2.25
N GLN A 51 11.56 1.40 -2.82
CA GLN A 51 12.36 1.68 -4.01
C GLN A 51 13.85 1.50 -3.73
N TYR A 52 14.34 1.98 -2.59
CA TYR A 52 15.70 1.73 -2.12
C TYR A 52 16.03 0.23 -2.00
N LEU A 53 15.11 -0.58 -1.45
CA LEU A 53 15.29 -2.04 -1.40
C LEU A 53 15.41 -2.63 -2.82
N GLY A 54 14.56 -2.19 -3.75
CA GLY A 54 14.62 -2.63 -5.14
C GLY A 54 15.95 -2.31 -5.81
N LEU A 55 16.47 -1.09 -5.59
CA LEU A 55 17.79 -0.67 -6.09
C LEU A 55 18.94 -1.48 -5.47
N SER A 56 18.79 -1.88 -4.20
CA SER A 56 19.77 -2.69 -3.47
C SER A 56 19.70 -4.18 -3.80
N GLY A 57 18.80 -4.61 -4.70
CA GLY A 57 18.56 -6.02 -4.99
C GLY A 57 17.90 -6.80 -3.86
N LEU A 58 17.33 -6.11 -2.85
CA LEU A 58 16.68 -6.73 -1.71
C LEU A 58 15.21 -7.03 -2.02
N PRO A 59 14.69 -8.22 -1.66
CA PRO A 59 13.34 -8.61 -1.98
C PRO A 59 12.30 -7.85 -1.14
N VAL A 60 11.24 -7.40 -1.81
CA VAL A 60 10.08 -6.77 -1.17
C VAL A 60 9.04 -7.84 -0.90
N ASN A 61 8.91 -8.27 0.36
CA ASN A 61 7.97 -9.30 0.77
C ASN A 61 7.44 -9.02 2.18
N LYS A 62 6.55 -9.89 2.68
CA LYS A 62 5.97 -9.76 4.01
C LYS A 62 7.03 -9.68 5.12
N ARG A 63 8.13 -10.43 5.01
CA ARG A 63 9.19 -10.49 6.02
C ARG A 63 10.03 -9.21 6.04
N THR A 64 10.17 -8.51 4.91
CA THR A 64 10.90 -7.24 4.86
C THR A 64 10.02 -6.04 5.20
N LEU A 65 8.80 -5.98 4.66
CA LEU A 65 7.87 -4.86 4.90
C LEU A 65 7.32 -4.82 6.33
N ARG A 66 6.90 -5.96 6.88
CA ARG A 66 6.21 -5.99 8.19
C ARG A 66 7.07 -5.40 9.31
N PRO A 67 8.35 -5.79 9.51
CA PRO A 67 9.15 -5.22 10.58
C PRO A 67 9.29 -3.71 10.48
N LYS A 68 9.47 -3.17 9.27
CA LYS A 68 9.58 -1.72 9.05
C LYS A 68 8.31 -0.98 9.43
N VAL A 69 7.15 -1.49 9.02
CA VAL A 69 5.85 -0.90 9.38
C VAL A 69 5.61 -0.98 10.89
N ARG A 70 5.96 -2.10 11.54
CA ARG A 70 5.86 -2.24 12.99
C ARG A 70 6.76 -1.22 13.70
N ALA A 71 7.99 -1.03 13.25
CA ALA A 71 8.90 -0.04 13.83
C ALA A 71 8.34 1.40 13.75
N ILE A 72 7.71 1.77 12.62
CA ILE A 72 7.03 3.07 12.49
C ILE A 72 5.89 3.19 13.51
N MET A 73 5.09 2.14 13.68
CA MET A 73 3.96 2.16 14.61
C MET A 73 4.38 2.11 16.09
N GLU A 74 5.45 1.39 16.42
CA GLU A 74 6.05 1.34 17.76
C GLU A 74 6.62 2.70 18.14
N ALA A 75 7.29 3.39 17.21
CA ALA A 75 7.77 4.75 17.41
C ALA A 75 6.63 5.75 17.71
N LYS A 76 5.40 5.45 17.25
CA LYS A 76 4.18 6.23 17.56
C LYS A 76 3.51 5.83 18.86
N GLY A 77 4.09 4.91 19.64
CA GLY A 77 3.53 4.41 20.88
C GLY A 77 2.29 3.51 20.70
N ARG A 78 2.05 2.96 19.50
CA ARG A 78 0.91 2.05 19.31
C ARG A 78 1.25 0.65 19.80
N LYS A 79 0.35 0.07 20.61
CA LYS A 79 0.43 -1.34 20.99
C LYS A 79 0.10 -2.22 19.77
N LEU A 80 1.08 -3.01 19.33
CA LEU A 80 0.95 -3.87 18.17
C LEU A 80 0.59 -5.29 18.57
N SER A 81 -0.38 -5.88 17.87
CA SER A 81 -0.59 -7.32 17.84
C SER A 81 0.16 -7.93 16.66
N GLU A 82 0.44 -9.24 16.71
CA GLU A 82 1.11 -9.96 15.60
C GLU A 82 0.41 -9.80 14.24
N ASN A 83 -0.90 -9.57 14.26
CA ASN A 83 -1.73 -9.48 13.05
C ASN A 83 -2.07 -8.05 12.63
N THR A 84 -1.58 -7.03 13.35
CA THR A 84 -1.85 -5.62 13.03
C THR A 84 -1.41 -5.30 11.58
N VAL A 85 -0.23 -5.77 11.16
CA VAL A 85 0.23 -5.68 9.77
C VAL A 85 -0.01 -7.01 9.06
N SER A 86 -1.23 -7.21 8.56
CA SER A 86 -1.65 -8.46 7.93
C SER A 86 -1.05 -8.65 6.52
N LYS A 87 -1.08 -9.90 6.01
CA LYS A 87 -0.69 -10.19 4.61
C LYS A 87 -1.54 -9.43 3.60
N THR A 88 -2.81 -9.23 3.93
CA THR A 88 -3.78 -8.51 3.09
C THR A 88 -3.47 -7.04 3.03
N TRP A 89 -3.08 -6.43 4.16
CA TRP A 89 -2.65 -5.04 4.19
C TRP A 89 -1.43 -4.81 3.30
N ILE A 90 -0.40 -5.67 3.43
CA ILE A 90 0.80 -5.59 2.59
C ILE A 90 0.46 -5.71 1.11
N ARG A 91 -0.41 -6.66 0.74
CA ARG A 91 -0.88 -6.80 -0.65
C ARG A 91 -1.56 -5.53 -1.15
N LYS A 92 -2.47 -4.95 -0.36
CA LYS A 92 -3.18 -3.72 -0.72
C LYS A 92 -2.23 -2.54 -0.84
N PHE A 93 -1.31 -2.36 0.09
CA PHE A 93 -0.29 -1.32 0.04
C PHE A 93 0.51 -1.37 -1.27
N LEU A 94 0.94 -2.57 -1.69
CA LEU A 94 1.68 -2.73 -2.94
C LEU A 94 0.82 -2.48 -4.18
N ASP A 95 -0.45 -2.88 -4.15
CA ASP A 95 -1.41 -2.69 -5.26
C ASP A 95 -1.81 -1.21 -5.43
N GLU A 96 -2.06 -0.52 -4.31
CA GLU A 96 -2.40 0.91 -4.28
C GLU A 96 -1.25 1.81 -4.75
N ASN A 97 0.00 1.35 -4.63
CA ASN A 97 1.21 2.07 -5.04
C ASN A 97 1.86 1.46 -6.29
N ARG A 98 1.12 0.67 -7.08
CA ARG A 98 1.64 -0.02 -8.27
C ARG A 98 2.14 0.92 -9.38
N ASP A 99 1.64 2.15 -9.40
CA ASP A 99 2.11 3.24 -10.25
C ASP A 99 3.56 3.64 -9.93
N LYS A 100 3.90 3.71 -8.63
CA LYS A 100 5.24 4.05 -8.12
C LYS A 100 6.16 2.84 -7.94
N LEU A 101 5.58 1.67 -7.72
CA LEU A 101 6.27 0.41 -7.38
C LEU A 101 6.01 -0.64 -8.47
N LYS A 102 6.96 -0.78 -9.39
CA LYS A 102 6.95 -1.87 -10.38
C LYS A 102 7.60 -3.11 -9.79
N LEU A 103 6.78 -4.03 -9.28
CA LEU A 103 7.24 -5.31 -8.76
C LEU A 103 7.52 -6.29 -9.91
N ALA A 104 8.72 -6.86 -9.92
CA ALA A 104 9.07 -7.98 -10.78
C ALA A 104 9.39 -9.20 -9.92
N ARG A 105 9.17 -10.39 -10.48
CA ARG A 105 9.71 -11.63 -9.89
C ARG A 105 11.11 -11.83 -10.44
N GLY A 106 12.03 -12.24 -9.58
CA GLY A 106 13.31 -12.74 -10.06
C GLY A 106 13.06 -13.91 -10.99
N SER A 107 13.53 -13.82 -12.23
CA SER A 107 13.68 -14.96 -13.12
C SER A 107 15.07 -15.56 -12.91
N GLY A 108 15.24 -16.85 -13.20
CA GLY A 108 16.57 -17.43 -13.28
C GLY A 108 17.46 -16.66 -14.26
N LEU A 109 18.78 -16.76 -14.06
CA LEU A 109 19.74 -16.29 -15.06
C LEU A 109 19.46 -17.00 -16.38
N ASP A 110 19.58 -16.27 -17.50
CA ASP A 110 19.56 -16.88 -18.82
C ASP A 110 20.64 -17.99 -18.86
N PRO A 111 20.30 -19.26 -19.13
CA PRO A 111 21.25 -20.37 -19.15
C PRO A 111 22.48 -20.11 -20.01
N LYS A 112 22.32 -19.43 -21.15
CA LYS A 112 23.45 -19.07 -22.05
C LYS A 112 24.41 -18.09 -21.38
N ARG A 113 23.88 -17.14 -20.60
CA ARG A 113 24.70 -16.17 -19.85
C ARG A 113 25.26 -16.76 -18.57
N ALA A 114 24.56 -17.72 -17.96
CA ALA A 114 25.02 -18.41 -16.76
C ALA A 114 26.27 -19.27 -17.02
N GLN A 115 26.38 -19.90 -18.20
CA GLN A 115 27.54 -20.72 -18.58
C GLN A 115 28.86 -19.93 -18.61
N ALA A 116 28.82 -18.63 -18.91
CA ALA A 116 30.03 -17.79 -18.95
C ALA A 116 30.68 -17.55 -17.57
N PHE A 117 30.00 -17.88 -16.47
CA PHE A 117 30.53 -17.77 -15.11
C PHE A 117 31.22 -19.04 -14.60
N ASN A 118 31.15 -20.15 -15.34
CA ASN A 118 31.85 -21.37 -14.98
C ASN A 118 33.26 -21.32 -15.58
N PHE A 119 34.29 -21.19 -14.74
CA PHE A 119 35.67 -21.40 -15.17
C PHE A 119 35.82 -22.86 -15.62
N ALA A 120 36.54 -23.08 -16.73
CA ALA A 120 36.86 -24.44 -17.15
C ALA A 120 37.74 -25.08 -16.07
N THR A 121 37.22 -26.09 -15.36
CA THR A 121 38.02 -26.94 -14.50
C THR A 121 39.01 -27.69 -15.38
N VAL A 122 40.30 -27.42 -15.17
CA VAL A 122 41.42 -28.14 -15.80
C VAL A 122 41.54 -29.53 -15.17
#